data_AF-A0A958LTM7-F1
#
_entry.id   AF-A0A958LTM7-F1
#
_cell.length_a   1.000
_cell.length_b   1.000
_cell.length_c   1.000
_cell.angle_alpha   90.00
_cell.angle_beta   90.00
_cell.angle_gamma   90.00
#
_symmetry.space_group_name_H-M   'P 1'
#
loop_
_entity.id
_entity.type
_entity.pdbx_description
1 polymer ?
#
loop_
_entity_poly.entity_id
_entity_poly.type
_entity_poly.pdbx_seq_one_letter_code
_entity_poly.pdbx_strand_id
1 'polypeptide(L)'
;MMTKRSRLLSYSLLIILLYGALRALVYDSMKNNSFDDWVARDSVMDIPRTLCFVLTLYICKRHLSWAELGVHWQGKWGAFFLLVAFSLISLKSRSFQFFTGDIGDSQIAMLIISSFVVGFFEEFLFRGLAYIALSKQYSPTAAIWISSLIFMIYHVQAQPYYHFPELFAYGLVYAGARSIGISIVWLSLLHGIDDSLVLLLARPYPGFNMAYYEKIFYLVVVFLLLLASRKRKRTHLT
;
A
#
# COMPACT_ATOMS: atom_id res chain seq x y z
N MET A 1 3.93 4.33 -31.87
CA MET A 1 4.89 3.52 -31.08
C MET A 1 4.99 4.14 -29.67
N MET A 2 4.62 3.42 -28.61
CA MET A 2 4.60 3.97 -27.25
C MET A 2 6.01 4.22 -26.69
N THR A 3 6.25 5.41 -26.13
CA THR A 3 7.51 5.74 -25.46
C THR A 3 7.73 4.81 -24.26
N LYS A 4 9.00 4.55 -23.89
CA LYS A 4 9.33 3.73 -22.70
C LYS A 4 8.64 4.23 -21.42
N ARG A 5 8.41 5.55 -21.33
CA ARG A 5 7.71 6.22 -20.21
C ARG A 5 6.22 5.88 -20.18
N SER A 6 5.54 5.98 -21.33
CA SER A 6 4.11 5.62 -21.44
C SER A 6 3.85 4.14 -21.11
N ARG A 7 4.78 3.24 -21.43
CA ARG A 7 4.66 1.81 -21.12
C ARG A 7 4.61 1.50 -19.63
N LEU A 8 5.41 2.19 -18.80
CA LEU A 8 5.42 1.98 -17.35
C LEU A 8 4.06 2.30 -16.72
N LEU A 9 3.46 3.42 -17.15
CA LEU A 9 2.15 3.82 -16.65
C LEU A 9 1.06 2.82 -17.07
N SER A 10 1.08 2.38 -18.32
CA SER A 10 0.16 1.35 -18.80
C SER A 10 0.31 0.03 -18.03
N TYR A 11 1.53 -0.38 -17.72
CA TYR A 11 1.76 -1.57 -16.90
C TYR A 11 1.20 -1.41 -15.48
N SER A 12 1.46 -0.28 -14.81
CA SER A 12 0.90 -0.05 -13.47
C SER A 12 -0.62 -0.05 -13.49
N LEU A 13 -1.24 0.65 -14.46
CA LEU A 13 -2.69 0.73 -14.56
C LEU A 13 -3.30 -0.65 -14.85
N LEU A 14 -2.66 -1.45 -15.71
CA LEU A 14 -3.12 -2.80 -15.99
C LEU A 14 -3.08 -3.69 -14.73
N ILE A 15 -1.99 -3.65 -13.96
CA ILE A 15 -1.90 -4.41 -12.70
C ILE A 15 -2.96 -3.95 -11.70
N ILE A 16 -3.14 -2.63 -11.54
CA ILE A 16 -4.14 -2.03 -10.64
C ILE A 16 -5.55 -2.48 -11.03
N LEU A 17 -5.89 -2.41 -12.33
CA LEU A 17 -7.21 -2.79 -12.82
C LEU A 17 -7.46 -4.29 -12.71
N LEU A 18 -6.49 -5.12 -13.07
CA LEU A 18 -6.62 -6.58 -12.99
C LEU A 18 -6.74 -7.05 -11.53
N TYR A 19 -5.87 -6.56 -10.64
CA TYR A 19 -5.98 -6.91 -9.22
C TYR A 19 -7.28 -6.36 -8.61
N GLY A 20 -7.65 -5.12 -8.93
CA GLY A 20 -8.90 -4.52 -8.45
C GLY A 20 -10.13 -5.31 -8.89
N ALA A 21 -10.19 -5.76 -10.15
CA ALA A 21 -11.27 -6.59 -10.67
C ALA A 21 -11.31 -7.97 -10.00
N LEU A 22 -10.15 -8.62 -9.83
CA LEU A 22 -10.06 -9.91 -9.14
C LEU A 22 -10.49 -9.80 -7.68
N ARG A 23 -10.03 -8.75 -6.98
CA ARG A 23 -10.45 -8.48 -5.60
C ARG A 23 -11.95 -8.28 -5.52
N ALA A 24 -12.54 -7.55 -6.48
CA ALA A 24 -13.98 -7.30 -6.50
C ALA A 24 -14.78 -8.60 -6.68
N LEU A 25 -14.34 -9.46 -7.59
CA LEU A 25 -14.96 -10.78 -7.82
C LEU A 25 -14.86 -11.68 -6.58
N VAL A 26 -13.70 -11.70 -5.91
CA VAL A 26 -13.52 -12.46 -4.67
C VAL A 26 -14.40 -11.90 -3.54
N TYR A 27 -14.51 -10.57 -3.43
CA TYR A 27 -15.29 -9.92 -2.38
C TYR A 27 -16.79 -10.06 -2.59
N ASP A 28 -17.24 -10.15 -3.83
CA ASP A 28 -18.64 -10.41 -4.20
C ASP A 28 -19.02 -11.90 -3.99
N SER A 29 -18.09 -12.81 -4.30
CA SER A 29 -18.34 -14.26 -4.24
C SER A 29 -18.14 -14.90 -2.86
N MET A 30 -17.39 -14.25 -1.96
CA MET A 30 -17.07 -14.79 -0.63
C MET A 30 -17.70 -13.95 0.48
N LYS A 31 -18.30 -14.65 1.45
CA LYS A 31 -18.85 -14.03 2.65
C LYS A 31 -17.75 -13.33 3.47
N ASN A 32 -18.17 -12.40 4.31
CA ASN A 32 -17.29 -11.68 5.23
C ASN A 32 -18.04 -11.37 6.54
N ASN A 33 -18.72 -12.39 7.08
CA ASN A 33 -19.58 -12.23 8.26
C ASN A 33 -18.85 -12.58 9.56
N SER A 34 -17.68 -13.21 9.46
CA SER A 34 -16.86 -13.64 10.59
C SER A 34 -15.37 -13.42 10.31
N PHE A 35 -14.53 -13.57 11.34
CA PHE A 35 -13.08 -13.56 11.17
C PHE A 35 -12.61 -14.72 10.28
N ASP A 36 -13.20 -15.91 10.41
CA ASP A 36 -12.87 -17.06 9.58
C ASP A 36 -13.21 -16.82 8.10
N ASP A 37 -14.37 -16.19 7.83
CA ASP A 37 -14.74 -15.75 6.48
C ASP A 37 -13.70 -14.75 5.93
N TRP A 38 -13.27 -13.79 6.76
CA TRP A 38 -12.23 -12.83 6.39
C TRP A 38 -10.90 -13.52 6.07
N VAL A 39 -10.43 -14.44 6.92
CA VAL A 39 -9.17 -15.19 6.71
C VAL A 39 -9.25 -16.02 5.44
N ALA A 40 -10.37 -16.71 5.21
CA ALA A 40 -10.57 -17.49 3.98
C ALA A 40 -10.49 -16.60 2.75
N ARG A 41 -11.16 -15.45 2.78
CA ARG A 41 -11.15 -14.47 1.68
C ARG A 41 -9.78 -13.85 1.47
N ASP A 42 -9.08 -13.44 2.53
CA ASP A 42 -7.73 -12.86 2.43
C ASP A 42 -6.72 -13.90 1.91
N SER A 43 -6.83 -15.15 2.35
CA SER A 43 -5.99 -16.27 1.86
C SER A 43 -6.21 -16.54 0.37
N VAL A 44 -7.44 -16.41 -0.14
CA VAL A 44 -7.70 -16.49 -1.58
C VAL A 44 -7.05 -15.30 -2.30
N MET A 45 -7.07 -14.11 -1.70
CA MET A 45 -6.43 -12.91 -2.23
C MET A 45 -4.91 -12.92 -2.18
N ASP A 46 -4.28 -13.74 -1.33
CA ASP A 46 -2.81 -13.88 -1.27
C ASP A 46 -2.22 -14.32 -2.61
N ILE A 47 -2.89 -15.21 -3.34
CA ILE A 47 -2.41 -15.71 -4.64
C ILE A 47 -2.33 -14.57 -5.68
N PRO A 48 -3.44 -13.87 -6.04
CA PRO A 48 -3.36 -12.76 -6.99
C PRO A 48 -2.51 -11.60 -6.47
N ARG A 49 -2.46 -11.36 -5.15
CA ARG A 49 -1.61 -10.32 -4.54
C ARG A 49 -0.14 -10.64 -4.76
N THR A 50 0.26 -11.87 -4.49
CA THR A 50 1.62 -12.40 -4.74
C THR A 50 2.02 -12.26 -6.19
N LEU A 51 1.16 -12.71 -7.11
CA LEU A 51 1.45 -12.64 -8.54
C LEU A 51 1.61 -11.18 -9.00
N CYS A 52 0.71 -10.28 -8.58
CA CYS A 52 0.78 -8.86 -8.91
C CYS A 52 2.00 -8.19 -8.30
N PHE A 53 2.38 -8.56 -7.06
CA PHE A 53 3.58 -8.02 -6.41
C PHE A 53 4.86 -8.48 -7.12
N VAL A 54 4.98 -9.78 -7.43
CA VAL A 54 6.12 -10.32 -8.19
C VAL A 54 6.22 -9.66 -9.57
N LEU A 55 5.09 -9.50 -10.26
CA LEU A 55 5.04 -8.81 -11.56
C LEU A 55 5.46 -7.34 -11.42
N THR A 56 5.00 -6.65 -10.38
CA THR A 56 5.39 -5.26 -10.08
C THR A 56 6.91 -5.16 -9.87
N LEU A 57 7.49 -6.04 -9.05
CA LEU A 57 8.93 -6.10 -8.80
C LEU A 57 9.72 -6.41 -10.07
N TYR A 58 9.24 -7.34 -10.90
CA TYR A 58 9.85 -7.69 -12.18
C TYR A 58 9.90 -6.47 -13.12
N ILE A 59 8.79 -5.77 -13.29
CA ILE A 59 8.70 -4.58 -14.15
C ILE A 59 9.59 -3.46 -13.59
N CYS A 60 9.51 -3.21 -12.27
CA CYS A 60 10.38 -2.26 -11.59
C CYS A 60 11.85 -2.56 -11.87
N LYS A 61 12.32 -3.80 -11.65
CA LYS A 61 13.72 -4.20 -11.90
C LYS A 61 14.13 -4.02 -13.36
N ARG A 62 13.23 -4.26 -14.32
CA ARG A 62 13.53 -4.20 -15.75
C ARG A 62 13.57 -2.76 -16.29
N HIS A 63 12.93 -1.82 -15.61
CA HIS A 63 12.73 -0.46 -16.13
C HIS A 63 13.22 0.66 -15.21
N LEU A 64 13.48 0.36 -13.94
CA LEU A 64 13.91 1.27 -12.89
C LEU A 64 15.13 0.70 -12.18
N SER A 65 16.02 1.56 -11.73
CA SER A 65 17.09 1.21 -10.81
C SER A 65 16.58 1.11 -9.38
N TRP A 66 17.29 0.34 -8.54
CA TRP A 66 17.01 0.30 -7.10
C TRP A 66 17.11 1.69 -6.45
N ALA A 67 18.04 2.52 -6.91
CA ALA A 67 18.16 3.91 -6.47
C ALA A 67 16.92 4.74 -6.82
N GLU A 68 16.34 4.55 -8.01
CA GLU A 68 15.07 5.20 -8.38
C GLU A 68 13.92 4.78 -7.46
N LEU A 69 13.93 3.56 -6.91
CA LEU A 69 12.96 3.12 -5.90
C LEU A 69 13.29 3.60 -4.47
N GLY A 70 14.42 4.28 -4.27
CA GLY A 70 14.92 4.63 -2.94
C GLY A 70 15.45 3.42 -2.15
N VAL A 71 15.83 2.34 -2.84
CA VAL A 71 16.43 1.13 -2.25
C VAL A 71 17.95 1.20 -2.43
N HIS A 72 18.66 1.55 -1.36
CA HIS A 72 20.13 1.59 -1.33
C HIS A 72 20.73 0.23 -0.95
N TRP A 73 22.06 0.05 -1.00
CA TRP A 73 22.76 -1.25 -0.85
C TRP A 73 22.35 -2.08 0.39
N GLN A 74 21.98 -1.44 1.51
CA GLN A 74 21.43 -2.10 2.70
C GLN A 74 19.98 -2.62 2.52
N GLY A 75 19.24 -2.11 1.54
CA GLY A 75 17.84 -2.46 1.24
C GLY A 75 17.64 -3.61 0.24
N LYS A 76 18.70 -4.08 -0.45
CA LYS A 76 18.61 -5.26 -1.34
C LYS A 76 18.34 -6.54 -0.56
N TRP A 77 18.98 -6.67 0.61
CA TRP A 77 18.70 -7.73 1.56
C TRP A 77 17.34 -7.55 2.21
N GLY A 78 16.92 -6.32 2.52
CA GLY A 78 15.55 -6.02 2.98
C GLY A 78 14.48 -6.52 2.00
N ALA A 79 14.58 -6.17 0.71
CA ALA A 79 13.65 -6.65 -0.32
C ALA A 79 13.66 -8.18 -0.48
N PHE A 80 14.82 -8.83 -0.34
CA PHE A 80 14.94 -10.29 -0.34
C PHE A 80 14.31 -10.94 0.90
N PHE A 81 14.63 -10.47 2.11
CA PHE A 81 14.06 -10.95 3.36
C PHE A 81 12.55 -10.73 3.43
N LEU A 82 12.05 -9.64 2.84
CA LEU A 82 10.62 -9.35 2.75
C LEU A 82 9.92 -10.18 1.69
N LEU A 83 10.55 -10.47 0.54
CA LEU A 83 10.03 -11.43 -0.43
C LEU A 83 9.97 -12.84 0.17
N VAL A 84 10.99 -13.22 0.95
CA VAL A 84 11.04 -14.48 1.69
C VAL A 84 9.98 -14.50 2.79
N ALA A 85 9.82 -13.44 3.58
CA ALA A 85 8.77 -13.33 4.59
C ALA A 85 7.38 -13.40 3.94
N PHE A 86 7.14 -12.61 2.90
CA PHE A 86 5.92 -12.61 2.10
C PHE A 86 5.59 -14.00 1.53
N SER A 87 6.60 -14.71 1.01
CA SER A 87 6.44 -16.08 0.48
C SER A 87 6.17 -17.10 1.60
N LEU A 88 6.88 -17.01 2.72
CA LEU A 88 6.69 -17.90 3.88
C LEU A 88 5.35 -17.67 4.58
N ILE A 89 4.82 -16.45 4.54
CA ILE A 89 3.52 -16.06 5.12
C ILE A 89 2.37 -16.50 4.21
N SER A 90 2.45 -16.20 2.90
CA SER A 90 1.43 -16.60 1.90
C SER A 90 1.32 -18.13 1.77
N LEU A 91 2.38 -18.87 2.13
CA LEU A 91 2.37 -20.34 2.19
C LEU A 91 1.83 -20.89 3.54
N LYS A 92 1.86 -20.09 4.62
CA LYS A 92 1.39 -20.49 5.96
C LYS A 92 -0.09 -20.20 6.22
N SER A 93 -0.74 -19.30 5.48
CA SER A 93 -2.19 -19.02 5.62
C SER A 93 -3.05 -20.26 5.33
N ARG A 94 -2.57 -21.23 4.54
CA ARG A 94 -3.22 -22.55 4.37
C ARG A 94 -3.10 -23.49 5.57
N SER A 95 -2.07 -23.36 6.40
CA SER A 95 -1.83 -24.27 7.54
C SER A 95 -2.47 -23.78 8.83
N PHE A 96 -2.94 -22.53 8.87
CA PHE A 96 -3.54 -21.90 10.07
C PHE A 96 -5.07 -22.02 10.15
N GLN A 97 -5.70 -22.81 9.27
CA GLN A 97 -7.13 -23.13 9.28
C GLN A 97 -7.61 -23.94 10.52
N PHE A 98 -6.79 -24.10 11.56
CA PHE A 98 -7.07 -24.95 12.72
C PHE A 98 -7.30 -24.21 14.05
N PHE A 99 -7.32 -22.87 14.07
CA PHE A 99 -7.52 -22.12 15.30
C PHE A 99 -8.81 -21.28 15.28
N THR A 100 -9.93 -21.97 15.50
CA THR A 100 -11.22 -21.35 15.85
C THR A 100 -11.28 -21.10 17.36
N GLY A 101 -11.51 -19.85 17.76
CA GLY A 101 -11.65 -19.39 19.15
C GLY A 101 -11.53 -17.87 19.20
N ASP A 102 -11.85 -17.25 20.35
CA ASP A 102 -11.71 -15.80 20.64
C ASP A 102 -10.50 -15.16 19.95
N ILE A 103 -10.55 -13.84 19.67
CA ILE A 103 -9.42 -13.07 19.11
C ILE A 103 -8.22 -13.08 20.06
N GLY A 104 -7.52 -14.21 20.10
CA GLY A 104 -6.30 -14.45 20.82
C GLY A 104 -5.12 -13.88 20.06
N ASP A 105 -3.97 -13.82 20.73
CA ASP A 105 -2.75 -13.19 20.23
C ASP A 105 -2.31 -13.71 18.84
N SER A 106 -2.69 -14.94 18.47
CA SER A 106 -2.43 -15.53 17.16
C SER A 106 -3.22 -14.86 16.02
N GLN A 107 -4.48 -14.46 16.23
CA GLN A 107 -5.29 -13.79 15.22
C GLN A 107 -4.81 -12.35 14.99
N ILE A 108 -4.41 -11.66 16.07
CA ILE A 108 -3.79 -10.33 16.00
C ILE A 108 -2.47 -10.38 15.23
N ALA A 109 -1.61 -11.38 15.51
CA ALA A 109 -0.36 -11.54 14.79
C ALA A 109 -0.59 -11.75 13.28
N MET A 110 -1.60 -12.54 12.89
CA MET A 110 -1.97 -12.73 11.49
C MET A 110 -2.46 -11.45 10.81
N LEU A 111 -3.29 -10.66 11.51
CA LEU A 111 -3.78 -9.37 11.03
C LEU A 111 -2.65 -8.35 10.80
N ILE A 112 -1.71 -8.25 11.76
CA ILE A 112 -0.51 -7.41 11.64
C ILE A 112 0.31 -7.84 10.43
N ILE A 113 0.56 -9.15 10.31
CA ILE A 113 1.34 -9.70 9.20
C ILE A 113 0.68 -9.38 7.85
N SER A 114 -0.64 -9.59 7.73
CA SER A 114 -1.40 -9.26 6.51
C SER A 114 -1.30 -7.76 6.17
N SER A 115 -1.35 -6.89 7.18
CA SER A 115 -1.19 -5.44 7.03
C SER A 115 0.16 -5.06 6.41
N PHE A 116 1.26 -5.67 6.87
CA PHE A 116 2.56 -5.45 6.23
C PHE A 116 2.61 -5.98 4.79
N VAL A 117 2.06 -7.17 4.55
CA VAL A 117 1.98 -7.77 3.21
C VAL A 117 1.24 -6.85 2.23
N VAL A 118 0.10 -6.28 2.64
CA VAL A 118 -0.66 -5.30 1.87
C VAL A 118 0.14 -4.01 1.68
N GLY A 119 0.70 -3.44 2.75
CA GLY A 119 1.49 -2.21 2.68
C GLY A 119 2.67 -2.30 1.71
N PHE A 120 3.37 -3.44 1.69
CA PHE A 120 4.44 -3.68 0.71
C PHE A 120 3.94 -3.78 -0.72
N PHE A 121 2.88 -4.55 -0.96
CA PHE A 121 2.32 -4.67 -2.31
C PHE A 121 1.84 -3.32 -2.84
N GLU A 122 1.03 -2.62 -2.04
CA GLU A 122 0.41 -1.36 -2.45
C GLU A 122 1.47 -0.27 -2.64
N GLU A 123 2.41 -0.10 -1.71
CA GLU A 123 3.40 0.96 -1.86
C GLU A 123 4.31 0.71 -3.08
N PHE A 124 4.77 -0.52 -3.32
CA PHE A 124 5.55 -0.81 -4.53
C PHE A 124 4.76 -0.58 -5.82
N LEU A 125 3.46 -0.87 -5.84
CA LEU A 125 2.61 -0.65 -7.02
C LEU A 125 2.32 0.84 -7.23
N PHE A 126 1.85 1.54 -6.20
CA PHE A 126 1.39 2.92 -6.30
C PHE A 126 2.54 3.92 -6.21
N ARG A 127 3.46 3.81 -5.24
CA ARG A 127 4.53 4.79 -4.99
C ARG A 127 5.84 4.39 -5.70
N GLY A 128 6.01 3.10 -5.96
CA GLY A 128 7.09 2.56 -6.77
C GLY A 128 6.77 2.72 -8.25
N LEU A 129 5.87 1.90 -8.80
CA LEU A 129 5.66 1.83 -10.24
C LEU A 129 4.83 3.01 -10.78
N ALA A 130 3.61 3.23 -10.27
CA ALA A 130 2.66 4.20 -10.82
C ALA A 130 3.14 5.65 -10.65
N TYR A 131 3.49 6.04 -9.42
CA TYR A 131 3.98 7.39 -9.12
C TYR A 131 5.27 7.75 -9.88
N ILE A 132 6.22 6.82 -10.00
CA ILE A 132 7.44 7.08 -10.79
C ILE A 132 7.09 7.22 -12.28
N ALA A 133 6.17 6.41 -12.80
CA ALA A 133 5.73 6.53 -14.19
C ALA A 133 5.02 7.88 -14.45
N LEU A 134 4.21 8.36 -13.50
CA LEU A 134 3.54 9.66 -13.56
C LEU A 134 4.54 10.82 -13.44
N SER A 135 5.49 10.77 -12.51
CA SER A 135 6.49 11.85 -12.32
C SER A 135 7.46 12.00 -13.50
N LYS A 136 7.61 10.97 -14.33
CA LYS A 136 8.36 11.02 -15.60
C LYS A 136 7.59 11.68 -16.75
N GLN A 137 6.29 11.91 -16.59
CA GLN A 137 5.37 12.40 -17.64
C GLN A 137 4.67 13.71 -17.27
N TYR A 138 4.46 13.96 -15.98
CA TYR A 138 3.72 15.10 -15.46
C TYR A 138 4.55 15.91 -14.47
N SER A 139 4.08 17.10 -14.11
CA SER A 139 4.71 17.90 -13.06
C SER A 139 4.69 17.17 -11.71
N PRO A 140 5.62 17.47 -10.77
CA PRO A 140 5.66 16.82 -9.47
C PRO A 140 4.32 16.88 -8.72
N THR A 141 3.65 18.04 -8.77
CA THR A 141 2.32 18.20 -8.16
C THR A 141 1.30 17.31 -8.87
N ALA A 142 1.20 17.35 -10.19
CA ALA A 142 0.23 16.52 -10.92
C ALA A 142 0.44 15.02 -10.66
N ALA A 143 1.70 14.56 -10.60
CA ALA A 143 2.01 13.16 -10.31
C ALA A 143 1.52 12.72 -8.92
N ILE A 144 1.67 13.57 -7.89
CA ILE A 144 1.13 13.33 -6.54
C ILE A 144 -0.39 13.19 -6.61
N TRP A 145 -1.09 14.19 -7.15
CA TRP A 145 -2.55 14.22 -7.19
C TRP A 145 -3.15 13.05 -7.97
N ILE A 146 -2.62 12.76 -9.16
CA ILE A 146 -3.11 11.66 -10.01
C ILE A 146 -2.84 10.31 -9.33
N SER A 147 -1.64 10.11 -8.76
CA SER A 147 -1.32 8.87 -8.04
C SER A 147 -2.25 8.64 -6.85
N SER A 148 -2.55 9.68 -6.08
CA SER A 148 -3.48 9.63 -4.94
C SER A 148 -4.90 9.31 -5.39
N LEU A 149 -5.34 9.89 -6.51
CA LEU A 149 -6.67 9.63 -7.05
C LEU A 149 -6.80 8.17 -7.51
N ILE A 150 -5.79 7.65 -8.20
CA ILE A 150 -5.75 6.24 -8.62
C ILE A 150 -5.80 5.31 -7.40
N PHE A 151 -5.06 5.62 -6.33
CA PHE A 151 -5.07 4.86 -5.07
C PHE A 151 -6.46 4.84 -4.42
N MET A 152 -7.13 5.99 -4.35
CA MET A 152 -8.51 6.09 -3.84
C MET A 152 -9.50 5.29 -4.69
N ILE A 153 -9.46 5.44 -6.03
CA ILE A 153 -10.36 4.73 -6.96
C ILE A 153 -10.17 3.21 -6.86
N TYR A 154 -8.93 2.74 -6.71
CA TYR A 154 -8.63 1.33 -6.53
C TYR A 154 -9.32 0.69 -5.31
N HIS A 155 -9.66 1.50 -4.30
CA HIS A 155 -10.33 1.06 -3.07
C HIS A 155 -11.86 0.98 -3.18
N VAL A 156 -12.48 1.39 -4.29
CA VAL A 156 -13.95 1.35 -4.48
C VAL A 156 -14.55 -0.01 -4.17
N GLN A 157 -13.83 -1.09 -4.48
CA GLN A 157 -14.30 -2.45 -4.27
C GLN A 157 -14.09 -2.98 -2.83
N ALA A 158 -13.31 -2.27 -2.00
CA ALA A 158 -12.92 -2.73 -0.65
C ALA A 158 -13.50 -1.88 0.48
N GLN A 159 -13.70 -0.58 0.24
CA GLN A 159 -13.98 0.39 1.27
C GLN A 159 -15.26 1.18 0.98
N PRO A 160 -16.06 1.49 2.00
CA PRO A 160 -17.21 2.39 1.86
C PRO A 160 -16.83 3.78 1.33
N TYR A 161 -17.71 4.39 0.55
CA TYR A 161 -17.49 5.69 -0.09
C TYR A 161 -17.16 6.83 0.89
N TYR A 162 -17.64 6.77 2.13
CA TYR A 162 -17.38 7.80 3.13
C TYR A 162 -15.92 7.83 3.62
N HIS A 163 -15.14 6.76 3.40
CA HIS A 163 -13.69 6.72 3.67
C HIS A 163 -12.84 7.26 2.50
N PHE A 164 -13.43 7.61 1.36
CA PHE A 164 -12.66 8.05 0.19
C PHE A 164 -11.86 9.34 0.42
N PRO A 165 -12.36 10.35 1.15
CA PRO A 165 -11.54 11.52 1.49
C PRO A 165 -10.28 11.15 2.29
N GLU A 166 -10.39 10.18 3.20
CA GLU A 166 -9.28 9.69 4.01
C GLU A 166 -8.27 8.95 3.12
N LEU A 167 -8.73 8.00 2.29
CA LEU A 167 -7.90 7.27 1.33
C LEU A 167 -7.18 8.20 0.35
N PHE A 168 -7.84 9.27 -0.08
CA PHE A 168 -7.21 10.28 -0.93
C PHE A 168 -6.14 11.07 -0.17
N ALA A 169 -6.38 11.45 1.08
CA ALA A 169 -5.41 12.13 1.94
C ALA A 169 -4.19 11.24 2.23
N TYR A 170 -4.40 9.96 2.51
CA TYR A 170 -3.35 8.93 2.56
C TYR A 170 -2.54 8.89 1.26
N GLY A 171 -3.26 8.85 0.14
CA GLY A 171 -2.77 9.12 -1.20
C GLY A 171 -1.68 10.19 -1.22
N LEU A 172 -2.11 11.41 -0.88
CA LEU A 172 -1.31 12.64 -0.92
C LEU A 172 -0.11 12.57 0.04
N VAL A 173 -0.30 12.03 1.24
CA VAL A 173 0.76 11.87 2.24
C VAL A 173 1.88 11.00 1.70
N TYR A 174 1.56 9.78 1.28
CA TYR A 174 2.58 8.81 0.86
C TYR A 174 3.23 9.20 -0.48
N ALA A 175 2.45 9.72 -1.43
CA ALA A 175 3.01 10.25 -2.68
C ALA A 175 3.87 11.51 -2.43
N GLY A 176 3.45 12.38 -1.51
CA GLY A 176 4.22 13.55 -1.07
C GLY A 176 5.54 13.17 -0.40
N ALA A 177 5.50 12.23 0.56
CA ALA A 177 6.69 11.66 1.20
C ALA A 177 7.63 11.04 0.16
N ARG A 178 7.07 10.30 -0.81
CA ARG A 178 7.82 9.72 -1.92
C ARG A 178 8.51 10.79 -2.77
N SER A 179 7.84 11.92 -3.03
CA SER A 179 8.34 13.05 -3.84
C SER A 179 9.54 13.77 -3.21
N ILE A 180 9.66 13.74 -1.88
CA ILE A 180 10.78 14.32 -1.14
C ILE A 180 11.92 13.31 -0.87
N GLY A 181 11.79 12.07 -1.37
CA GLY A 181 12.87 11.08 -1.37
C GLY A 181 12.78 10.02 -0.27
N ILE A 182 11.65 9.90 0.44
CA ILE A 182 11.46 8.77 1.36
C ILE A 182 11.48 7.44 0.59
N SER A 183 12.22 6.46 1.12
CA SER A 183 12.40 5.13 0.53
C SER A 183 11.07 4.39 0.44
N ILE A 184 10.88 3.61 -0.64
CA ILE A 184 9.71 2.75 -0.78
C ILE A 184 9.59 1.71 0.34
N VAL A 185 10.71 1.27 0.91
CA VAL A 185 10.72 0.32 2.04
C VAL A 185 10.15 0.98 3.28
N TRP A 186 10.56 2.22 3.58
CA TRP A 186 10.02 2.96 4.71
C TRP A 186 8.54 3.28 4.55
N LEU A 187 8.10 3.65 3.34
CA LEU A 187 6.69 3.84 3.04
C LEU A 187 5.90 2.54 3.27
N SER A 188 6.40 1.41 2.79
CA SER A 188 5.74 0.11 2.98
C SER A 188 5.61 -0.27 4.47
N LEU A 189 6.67 -0.03 5.26
CA LEU A 189 6.67 -0.28 6.69
C LEU A 189 5.69 0.64 7.42
N LEU A 190 5.67 1.94 7.10
CA LEU A 190 4.76 2.90 7.71
C LEU A 190 3.30 2.54 7.40
N HIS A 191 3.00 2.12 6.17
CA HIS A 191 1.67 1.66 5.78
C HIS A 191 1.26 0.44 6.61
N GLY A 192 2.10 -0.59 6.67
CA GLY A 192 1.80 -1.79 7.47
C GLY A 192 1.66 -1.52 8.97
N ILE A 193 2.46 -0.59 9.53
CA ILE A 193 2.34 -0.15 10.93
C ILE A 193 1.01 0.56 11.16
N ASP A 194 0.64 1.48 10.27
CA ASP A 194 -0.59 2.26 10.40
C ASP A 194 -1.83 1.36 10.36
N ASP A 195 -1.93 0.48 9.37
CA ASP A 195 -2.98 -0.55 9.28
C ASP A 195 -3.01 -1.45 10.52
N SER A 196 -1.84 -1.86 11.01
CA SER A 196 -1.73 -2.67 12.24
C SER A 196 -2.21 -1.92 13.47
N LEU A 197 -1.90 -0.63 13.60
CA LEU A 197 -2.35 0.21 14.71
C LEU A 197 -3.87 0.37 14.67
N VAL A 198 -4.46 0.55 13.49
CA VAL A 198 -5.91 0.58 13.33
C VAL A 198 -6.52 -0.70 13.88
N LEU A 199 -5.99 -1.87 13.50
CA LEU A 199 -6.49 -3.17 13.94
C LEU A 199 -6.31 -3.41 15.46
N LEU A 200 -5.18 -2.96 16.03
CA LEU A 200 -4.90 -3.09 17.46
C LEU A 200 -5.75 -2.18 18.33
N LEU A 201 -6.03 -0.96 17.85
CA LEU A 201 -6.79 0.06 18.58
C LEU A 201 -8.31 -0.08 18.35
N ALA A 202 -8.72 -0.65 17.23
CA ALA A 202 -10.12 -0.97 16.91
C ALA A 202 -10.62 -2.26 17.59
N ARG A 203 -9.95 -2.78 18.62
CA ARG A 203 -10.52 -3.82 19.51
C ARG A 203 -11.98 -3.46 19.83
N PRO A 204 -12.90 -4.44 19.91
CA PRO A 204 -14.34 -4.19 19.98
C PRO A 204 -14.72 -3.61 21.35
N TYR A 205 -14.35 -2.36 21.61
CA TYR A 205 -14.83 -1.58 22.73
C TYR A 205 -15.91 -0.64 22.20
N PRO A 206 -17.19 -0.83 22.60
CA PRO A 206 -18.24 0.10 22.23
C PRO A 206 -17.89 1.49 22.80
N GLY A 207 -17.62 2.45 21.91
CA GLY A 207 -17.29 3.83 22.26
C GLY A 207 -15.93 4.35 21.75
N PHE A 208 -15.07 3.51 21.18
CA PHE A 208 -13.78 3.95 20.63
C PHE A 208 -13.93 4.50 19.19
N ASN A 209 -13.85 5.83 19.02
CA ASN A 209 -14.03 6.50 17.73
C ASN A 209 -12.68 6.68 17.01
N MET A 210 -12.22 5.62 16.34
CA MET A 210 -10.95 5.55 15.58
C MET A 210 -10.79 6.66 14.53
N ALA A 211 -11.91 7.16 14.02
CA ALA A 211 -11.93 8.26 13.05
C ALA A 211 -11.29 9.55 13.57
N TYR A 212 -11.11 9.74 14.88
CA TYR A 212 -10.54 10.97 15.43
C TYR A 212 -9.00 11.01 15.38
N TYR A 213 -8.34 9.86 15.62
CA TYR A 213 -6.87 9.80 15.70
C TYR A 213 -6.20 9.67 14.34
N GLU A 214 -6.80 8.90 13.43
CA GLU A 214 -6.38 8.83 12.02
C GLU A 214 -6.38 10.21 11.37
N LYS A 215 -7.43 11.02 11.62
CA LYS A 215 -7.54 12.40 11.12
C LYS A 215 -6.43 13.32 11.63
N ILE A 216 -6.02 13.18 12.90
CA ILE A 216 -4.92 13.98 13.48
C ILE A 216 -3.58 13.56 12.87
N PHE A 217 -3.33 12.26 12.70
CA PHE A 217 -2.11 11.78 12.06
C PHE A 217 -1.98 12.31 10.63
N TYR A 218 -3.05 12.26 9.80
CA TYR A 218 -3.01 12.82 8.45
C TYR A 218 -2.82 14.33 8.45
N LEU A 219 -3.47 15.07 9.35
CA LEU A 219 -3.29 16.51 9.47
C LEU A 219 -1.83 16.86 9.79
N VAL A 220 -1.21 16.14 10.71
CA VAL A 220 0.21 16.34 11.09
C VAL A 220 1.12 15.98 9.92
N VAL A 221 0.91 14.86 9.24
CA VAL A 221 1.79 14.46 8.13
C VAL A 221 1.63 15.38 6.92
N VAL A 222 0.40 15.76 6.55
CA VAL A 222 0.15 16.78 5.51
C VAL A 222 0.81 18.10 5.88
N PHE A 223 0.69 18.55 7.13
CA PHE A 223 1.34 19.77 7.61
C PHE A 223 2.87 19.69 7.51
N LEU A 224 3.48 18.57 7.93
CA LEU A 224 4.94 18.36 7.83
C LEU A 224 5.42 18.31 6.38
N LEU A 225 4.66 17.70 5.47
CA LEU A 225 4.98 17.69 4.04
C LEU A 225 4.87 19.08 3.41
N LEU A 226 3.87 19.87 3.79
CA LEU A 226 3.76 21.27 3.38
C LEU A 226 4.95 22.10 3.88
N LEU A 227 5.38 21.92 5.14
CA LEU A 227 6.56 22.59 5.69
C LEU A 227 7.86 22.19 4.97
N ALA A 228 8.05 20.89 4.69
CA ALA A 228 9.21 20.40 3.95
C ALA A 228 9.27 20.95 2.51
N SER A 229 8.12 21.05 1.85
CA SER A 229 8.03 21.61 0.48
C SER A 229 8.40 23.10 0.41
N ARG A 230 8.06 23.88 1.44
CA ARG A 230 8.43 25.30 1.54
C ARG A 230 9.92 25.51 1.75
N LYS A 231 10.57 24.64 2.55
CA LYS A 231 12.01 24.73 2.83
C LYS A 231 12.85 24.52 1.56
N ARG A 232 12.44 23.58 0.69
CA ARG A 232 13.13 23.26 -0.58
C ARG A 232 13.03 24.37 -1.62
N LYS A 233 11.94 25.14 -1.65
CA LYS A 233 11.81 26.32 -2.53
C LYS A 233 12.74 27.47 -2.11
N ARG A 234 13.01 27.62 -0.81
CA ARG A 234 13.94 28.65 -0.30
C ARG A 234 15.39 28.37 -0.65
N THR A 235 15.83 27.11 -0.60
CA THR A 235 17.23 26.72 -0.89
C THR A 235 17.62 26.76 -2.37
N HIS A 236 16.66 26.95 -3.29
CA HIS A 236 16.92 27.13 -4.72
C HIS A 236 16.82 28.60 -5.18
N LEU A 237 16.50 29.52 -4.25
CA LEU A 237 16.39 30.96 -4.51
C LEU A 237 17.47 31.77 -3.77
N THR A 238 18.46 31.08 -3.21
CA THR A 238 19.66 31.63 -2.55
C THR A 238 20.88 31.04 -3.22
#